data_AF-A0A6B3HBH8-F1
#
_entry.id   AF-A0A6B3HBH8-F1
#
_cell.length_a   1.000
_cell.length_b   1.000
_cell.length_c   1.000
_cell.angle_alpha   90.00
_cell.angle_beta   90.00
_cell.angle_gamma   90.00
#
_symmetry.space_group_name_H-M   'P 1'
#
loop_
_entity.id
_entity.type
_entity.pdbx_description
1 polymer ?
#
loop_
_entity_poly.entity_id
_entity_poly.type
_entity_poly.pdbx_seq_one_letter_code
_entity_poly.pdbx_strand_id
1 'polypeptide(L)' 'MAERETTPPTTVWSRPERGARGPAPERSRYEITVAALALADAEGLAAVSM' A
#
# COMPACT_ATOMS: atom_id res chain seq x y z
N MET A 1 12.15 27.79 -16.61
CA MET A 1 11.75 27.12 -15.36
C MET A 1 10.53 26.27 -15.70
N ALA A 2 10.74 25.00 -16.04
CA ALA A 2 9.62 24.13 -16.42
C ALA A 2 8.86 23.75 -15.13
N GLU A 3 7.61 24.17 -15.08
CA GLU A 3 6.64 23.77 -14.07
C GLU A 3 6.60 22.24 -14.05
N ARG A 4 6.96 21.63 -12.90
CA ARG A 4 6.93 20.17 -12.77
C ARG A 4 5.48 19.75 -12.85
N GLU A 5 5.10 19.11 -13.94
CA GLU A 5 3.78 18.50 -14.11
C GLU A 5 3.54 17.53 -12.95
N THR A 6 2.68 17.90 -12.01
CA THR A 6 2.31 17.05 -10.88
C THR A 6 1.20 16.13 -11.33
N THR A 7 1.52 14.85 -11.52
CA THR A 7 0.47 13.84 -11.73
C THR A 7 -0.48 13.85 -10.53
N PRO A 8 -1.80 13.93 -10.74
CA PRO A 8 -2.75 13.92 -9.63
C PRO A 8 -2.62 12.62 -8.82
N PRO A 9 -2.87 12.66 -7.50
CA PRO A 9 -2.75 11.48 -6.64
C PRO A 9 -3.71 10.38 -7.10
N THR A 10 -3.18 9.17 -7.24
CA THR A 10 -3.96 7.97 -7.60
C THR A 10 -4.69 7.43 -6.37
N THR A 11 -5.95 7.03 -6.53
CA THR A 11 -6.69 6.37 -5.44
C THR A 11 -6.15 4.96 -5.21
N VAL A 12 -6.33 4.41 -4.00
CA VAL A 12 -5.86 3.04 -3.70
C VAL A 12 -6.53 1.99 -4.59
N TRP A 13 -7.76 2.25 -5.04
CA TRP A 13 -8.56 1.36 -5.88
C TRP A 13 -8.07 1.30 -7.33
N SER A 14 -7.62 2.43 -7.88
CA SER A 14 -7.05 2.49 -9.23
C SER A 14 -5.56 2.20 -9.27
N ARG A 15 -4.92 2.02 -8.11
CA ARG A 15 -3.48 1.74 -8.02
C ARG A 15 -3.18 0.30 -8.49
N PRO A 16 -2.28 0.11 -9.47
CA PRO A 16 -1.86 -1.22 -9.89
C PRO A 16 -1.28 -2.00 -8.70
N GLU A 17 -1.46 -3.32 -8.70
CA GLU A 17 -1.02 -4.17 -7.60
C GLU A 17 0.50 -4.07 -7.39
N ARG A 18 1.27 -4.13 -8.49
CA ARG A 18 2.72 -3.96 -8.51
C ARG A 18 3.12 -2.51 -8.73
N GLY A 19 4.08 -2.02 -7.95
CA GLY A 19 4.71 -0.72 -8.19
C GLY A 19 5.54 -0.71 -9.49
N ALA A 20 5.60 0.45 -10.15
CA ALA A 20 6.34 0.62 -11.41
C ALA A 20 7.87 0.78 -11.23
N ARG A 21 8.37 0.79 -10.00
CA ARG A 21 9.77 1.09 -9.67
C ARG A 21 10.35 0.06 -8.72
N GLY A 22 11.61 -0.31 -8.95
CA GLY A 22 12.38 -1.22 -8.10
C GLY A 22 12.12 -2.70 -8.39
N PRO A 23 12.76 -3.59 -7.60
CA PRO A 23 12.54 -5.04 -7.67
C PRO A 23 11.08 -5.42 -7.41
N ALA A 24 10.70 -6.65 -7.80
CA ALA A 24 9.40 -7.19 -7.40
C ALA A 24 9.34 -7.31 -5.86
N PRO A 25 8.24 -6.90 -5.22
CA PRO A 25 8.07 -7.09 -3.78
C PRO A 25 7.93 -8.58 -3.47
N GLU A 26 8.48 -9.01 -2.32
CA GLU A 26 8.37 -10.39 -1.85
C GLU A 26 6.94 -10.75 -1.40
N ARG A 27 6.19 -9.75 -0.92
CA ARG A 27 4.81 -9.91 -0.44
C ARG A 27 3.83 -9.10 -1.28
N SER A 28 2.67 -9.69 -1.54
CA SER A 28 1.53 -9.06 -2.19
C SER A 28 0.80 -8.10 -1.25
N ARG A 29 -0.02 -7.20 -1.82
CA ARG A 29 -0.91 -6.33 -1.03
C ARG A 29 -1.88 -7.16 -0.20
N TYR A 30 -2.38 -8.27 -0.78
CA TYR A 30 -3.32 -9.17 -0.11
C TYR A 30 -2.69 -9.79 1.15
N GLU A 31 -1.49 -10.36 1.05
CA GLU A 31 -0.81 -10.98 2.19
C GLU A 31 -0.58 -9.98 3.33
N ILE A 32 -0.18 -8.75 3.00
CA ILE A 32 -0.02 -7.67 3.98
C ILE A 32 -1.36 -7.35 4.65
N THR A 33 -2.44 -7.22 3.87
CA THR A 33 -3.77 -6.93 4.41
C THR A 33 -4.28 -8.06 5.30
N VAL A 34 -4.07 -9.33 4.94
CA VAL A 34 -4.44 -10.47 5.79
C VAL A 34 -3.71 -10.45 7.12
N ALA A 35 -2.40 -10.16 7.11
CA ALA A 35 -1.63 -10.04 8.35
C ALA A 35 -2.12 -8.88 9.23
N ALA A 36 -2.42 -7.73 8.63
CA ALA A 36 -2.96 -6.57 9.34
C ALA A 36 -4.35 -6.85 9.95
N LEU A 37 -5.21 -7.59 9.24
CA LEU A 37 -6.51 -8.01 9.75
C LEU A 37 -6.36 -8.94 10.97
N ALA A 38 -5.48 -9.94 10.88
CA ALA A 38 -5.24 -10.85 11.99
C ALA A 38 -4.76 -10.11 13.26
N LEU A 39 -3.89 -9.11 13.09
CA LEU A 39 -3.44 -8.27 14.21
C LEU A 39 -4.57 -7.40 14.76
N ALA A 40 -5.36 -6.78 13.89
CA ALA A 40 -6.50 -5.97 14.28
C ALA A 40 -7.58 -6.77 15.02
N ASP A 41 -7.82 -8.02 14.60
CA ASP A 41 -8.78 -8.91 15.26
C ASP A 41 -8.32 -9.30 16.67
N ALA A 42 -7.00 -9.43 16.89
CA ALA A 42 -6.43 -9.81 18.18
C ALA A 42 -6.26 -8.62 19.15
N GLU A 43 -5.82 -7.47 18.65
CA GLU A 43 -5.32 -6.36 19.48
C GLU A 43 -6.03 -5.02 19.20
N GLY A 44 -6.95 -5.00 18.23
CA GLY A 44 -7.64 -3.81 17.76
C GLY A 44 -6.87 -3.05 16.67
N LEU A 45 -7.61 -2.25 15.89
CA LEU A 45 -7.03 -1.49 14.76
C LEU A 45 -5.89 -0.54 15.15
N ALA A 46 -5.91 -0.01 16.37
CA ALA A 46 -4.87 0.90 16.87
C ALA A 46 -3.51 0.20 17.07
N ALA A 47 -3.47 -1.14 17.18
CA ALA A 47 -2.24 -1.92 17.28
C ALA A 47 -1.54 -2.10 15.91
N VAL A 48 -2.24 -1.85 14.79
CA VAL A 48 -1.66 -2.01 13.46
C VAL A 48 -0.79 -0.81 13.11
N SER A 49 0.51 -1.03 12.97
CA SER A 49 1.49 -0.04 12.49
C SER A 49 2.29 -0.58 11.29
N MET A 50 2.92 0.33 10.55
CA MET A 50 3.90 0.03 9.49
C MET A 50 5.31 0.08 10.04
#